data_AF-A0A0G0RVH7-F1
#
_entry.id   AF-A0A0G0RVH7-F1
#
_cell.length_a   1.000
_cell.length_b   1.000
_cell.length_c   1.000
_cell.angle_alpha   90.00
_cell.angle_beta   90.00
_cell.angle_gamma   90.00
#
_symmetry.space_group_name_H-M   'P 1'
#
loop_
_entity.id
_entity.type
_entity.pdbx_description
1 polymer ?
#
loop_
_entity_poly.entity_id
_entity_poly.type
_entity_poly.pdbx_seq_one_letter_code
_entity_poly.pdbx_strand_id
1 'polypeptide(L)' 'MATAHFDKAVSFKVKGHEIDPAIDKERDNVKKEIEATGLVNKIVEVQMVEPTLGQNQMGSNFFTDGKAYIVFLKTK' A
#
# COMPACT_ATOMS: atom_id res chain seq x y z
N MET A 1 -2.61 -11.16 12.40
CA MET A 1 -1.80 -10.25 11.55
C MET A 1 -2.67 -9.89 10.36
N ALA A 2 -3.16 -8.65 10.30
CA ALA A 2 -4.01 -8.19 9.21
C ALA A 2 -3.15 -7.35 8.27
N THR A 3 -2.79 -7.91 7.12
CA THR A 3 -2.24 -7.17 5.99
C THR A 3 -3.38 -6.40 5.33
N ALA A 4 -3.22 -5.08 5.17
CA ALA A 4 -4.14 -4.30 4.35
C ALA A 4 -4.16 -4.86 2.92
N HIS A 5 -5.34 -4.96 2.33
CA HIS A 5 -5.54 -5.51 0.99
C HIS A 5 -6.64 -4.69 0.29
N PHE A 6 -6.38 -4.25 -0.94
CA PHE A 6 -7.32 -3.46 -1.73
C PHE A 6 -7.73 -4.20 -2.98
N ASP A 7 -9.04 -4.31 -3.18
CA ASP A 7 -9.62 -5.06 -4.28
C ASP A 7 -9.80 -4.16 -5.50
N LYS A 8 -9.11 -4.51 -6.59
CA LYS A 8 -9.11 -3.75 -7.86
C LYS A 8 -10.49 -3.73 -8.56
N ALA A 9 -11.31 -4.76 -8.35
CA ALA A 9 -12.73 -4.84 -8.74
C ALA A 9 -13.41 -6.06 -8.09
N VAL A 10 -14.70 -5.97 -7.77
CA VAL A 10 -15.55 -7.12 -7.38
C VAL A 10 -16.17 -7.73 -8.63
N SER A 11 -15.67 -8.90 -9.04
CA SER A 11 -16.25 -9.71 -10.11
C SER A 11 -17.09 -10.83 -9.50
N PHE A 12 -18.42 -10.77 -9.62
CA PHE A 12 -19.30 -11.86 -9.19
C PHE A 12 -19.20 -13.13 -10.07
N LYS A 13 -18.50 -13.06 -11.22
CA LYS A 13 -18.36 -14.18 -12.18
C LYS A 13 -17.10 -15.02 -11.97
N VAL A 14 -16.09 -14.51 -11.25
CA VAL A 14 -14.84 -15.22 -10.97
C VAL A 14 -14.54 -15.00 -9.49
N LYS A 15 -14.62 -16.05 -8.67
CA LYS A 15 -14.21 -15.98 -7.26
C LYS A 15 -12.70 -15.71 -7.19
N GLY A 16 -12.29 -14.45 -7.22
CA GLY A 16 -10.90 -14.04 -7.05
C GLY A 16 -10.75 -12.55 -7.29
N HIS A 17 -10.21 -11.84 -6.30
CA HIS A 17 -9.79 -10.44 -6.47
C HIS A 17 -8.48 -10.43 -7.24
N GLU A 18 -8.42 -9.67 -8.32
CA GLU A 18 -7.17 -9.44 -9.04
C GLU A 18 -6.43 -8.32 -8.32
N ILE A 19 -5.44 -8.70 -7.51
CA ILE A 19 -4.62 -7.77 -6.74
C ILE A 19 -3.68 -7.09 -7.73
N ASP A 20 -3.68 -5.75 -7.75
CA ASP A 20 -2.72 -5.02 -8.56
C ASP A 20 -1.29 -5.37 -8.10
N PRO A 21 -0.41 -5.88 -8.96
CA PRO A 21 0.94 -6.27 -8.57
C PRO A 21 1.78 -5.07 -8.12
N ALA A 22 1.38 -3.83 -8.45
CA ALA A 22 2.02 -2.60 -7.99
C ALA A 22 1.42 -2.13 -6.65
N ILE A 23 1.52 -2.98 -5.63
CA ILE A 23 0.99 -2.71 -4.27
C ILE A 23 1.51 -1.40 -3.66
N ASP A 24 2.74 -0.99 -4.02
CA ASP A 24 3.32 0.26 -3.56
C ASP A 24 2.59 1.51 -4.10
N LYS A 25 1.93 1.40 -5.25
CA LYS A 25 1.18 2.51 -5.83
C LYS A 25 0.00 2.90 -4.95
N GLU A 26 -0.63 1.93 -4.30
CA GLU A 26 -1.70 2.18 -3.34
C GLU A 26 -1.17 2.93 -2.11
N ARG A 27 -0.06 2.47 -1.54
CA ARG A 27 0.63 3.17 -0.43
C ARG A 27 0.92 4.63 -0.80
N ASP A 28 1.44 4.88 -1.99
CA ASP A 28 1.77 6.22 -2.46
C ASP A 28 0.52 7.10 -2.67
N ASN A 29 -0.60 6.51 -3.10
CA ASN A 29 -1.88 7.22 -3.20
C ASN A 29 -2.42 7.59 -1.82
N VAL A 30 -2.43 6.64 -0.87
CA VAL A 30 -2.86 6.90 0.52
C VAL A 30 -2.00 8.01 1.14
N LYS A 31 -0.68 8.00 0.93
CA LYS A 31 0.20 9.09 1.36
C LYS A 31 -0.26 10.44 0.80
N LYS A 32 -0.50 10.53 -0.52
CA LYS A 32 -0.94 11.77 -1.18
C LYS A 32 -2.27 12.27 -0.64
N GLU A 33 -3.22 11.37 -0.40
CA GLU A 33 -4.53 11.72 0.17
C GLU A 33 -4.39 12.26 1.60
N ILE A 34 -3.55 11.64 2.42
CA ILE A 34 -3.27 12.12 3.77
C ILE A 34 -2.56 13.48 3.74
N GLU A 35 -1.58 13.69 2.85
CA GLU A 35 -0.94 15.00 2.64
C GLU A 35 -1.94 16.08 2.23
N ALA A 36 -2.89 15.74 1.34
CA ALA A 36 -3.91 16.66 0.84
C ALA A 36 -4.87 17.18 1.93
N THR A 37 -4.96 16.50 3.08
CA THR A 37 -5.77 16.99 4.21
C THR A 37 -5.22 18.27 4.86
N GLY A 38 -3.95 18.60 4.62
CA GLY A 38 -3.27 19.71 5.29
C GLY A 38 -3.02 19.49 6.80
N LEU A 39 -3.34 18.29 7.32
CA LEU A 39 -3.15 17.91 8.73
C LEU A 39 -1.78 17.27 9.00
N VAL A 40 -0.97 17.06 7.97
CA VAL A 40 0.37 16.48 8.08
C VAL A 40 1.36 17.51 8.58
N ASN A 41 2.12 17.15 9.61
CA ASN A 41 3.27 17.92 10.11
C ASN A 41 4.56 17.47 9.40
N LYS A 42 4.79 16.17 9.28
CA LYS A 42 5.99 15.59 8.66
C LYS A 42 5.70 14.19 8.12
N ILE A 43 6.37 13.82 7.03
CA ILE A 43 6.44 12.43 6.58
C ILE A 43 7.90 12.00 6.53
N VAL A 44 8.17 10.79 7.01
CA VAL A 44 9.48 10.14 6.90
C VAL A 44 9.32 8.88 6.07
N GLU A 45 10.09 8.76 5.00
CA GLU A 45 10.23 7.53 4.24
C GLU A 45 11.31 6.66 4.90
N VAL A 46 11.00 5.37 5.10
CA VAL A 46 11.91 4.40 5.72
C VAL A 46 11.95 3.14 4.87
N GLN A 47 13.15 2.64 4.59
CA GLN A 47 13.35 1.33 4.00
C GLN A 47 13.15 0.25 5.08
N MET A 48 12.11 -0.57 4.95
CA MET A 48 11.79 -1.62 5.93
C MET A 48 12.41 -2.96 5.56
N VAL A 49 12.38 -3.30 4.27
CA VAL A 49 12.96 -4.52 3.68
C VAL A 49 13.57 -4.19 2.33
N GLU A 50 14.47 -5.00 1.80
CA GLU A 50 14.98 -4.80 0.44
C GLU A 50 13.87 -4.96 -0.62
N PRO A 51 13.96 -4.28 -1.78
CA PRO A 51 13.02 -4.48 -2.87
C PRO A 51 12.89 -5.97 -3.23
N THR A 52 11.67 -6.48 -3.23
CA THR A 52 11.41 -7.91 -3.28
C THR A 52 10.31 -8.24 -4.28
N LEU A 53 10.53 -9.32 -5.03
CA LEU A 53 9.48 -10.02 -5.78
C LEU A 53 8.93 -11.13 -4.90
N GLY A 54 7.63 -11.10 -4.64
CA GLY A 54 6.95 -12.05 -3.76
C GLY A 54 5.74 -12.68 -4.43
N GLN A 55 5.13 -13.63 -3.72
CA GLN A 55 3.83 -14.21 -4.07
C GLN A 55 2.84 -13.94 -2.95
N ASN A 56 1.63 -13.49 -3.32
CA ASN A 56 0.54 -13.33 -2.37
C ASN A 56 -0.09 -14.69 -2.01
N GLN A 57 -1.07 -14.69 -1.10
CA GLN A 57 -1.74 -15.93 -0.67
C GLN A 57 -2.55 -16.63 -1.78
N MET A 58 -2.83 -15.93 -2.88
CA MET A 58 -3.47 -16.49 -4.09
C MET A 58 -2.46 -16.97 -5.13
N GLY A 59 -1.16 -16.94 -4.83
CA GLY A 59 -0.08 -17.35 -5.74
C GLY A 59 0.25 -16.35 -6.84
N SER A 60 -0.36 -15.14 -6.82
CA SER A 60 -0.02 -14.10 -7.80
C SER A 60 1.28 -13.40 -7.39
N ASN A 61 2.14 -13.15 -8.38
CA ASN A 61 3.37 -12.41 -8.16
C ASN A 61 3.07 -10.94 -7.86
N PHE A 62 3.82 -10.34 -6.94
CA PHE A 62 3.81 -8.91 -6.69
C PHE A 62 5.25 -8.40 -6.56
N PHE A 63 5.42 -7.10 -6.78
CA PHE A 63 6.66 -6.41 -6.50
C PHE A 63 6.43 -5.40 -5.38
N THR A 64 7.40 -5.27 -4.48
CA THR A 64 7.46 -4.14 -3.54
C THR A 64 8.86 -3.55 -3.49
N ASP A 65 8.94 -2.23 -3.41
CA ASP A 65 10.16 -1.48 -3.11
C ASP A 65 10.58 -1.59 -1.64
N GLY A 66 9.74 -2.19 -0.78
CA GLY A 66 10.02 -2.47 0.63
C GLY A 66 10.01 -1.24 1.55
N LYS A 67 9.43 -0.12 1.11
CA LYS A 67 9.39 1.13 1.86
C LYS A 67 8.11 1.33 2.66
N ALA A 68 8.22 2.11 3.72
CA ALA A 68 7.09 2.61 4.51
C ALA A 68 7.17 4.12 4.70
N TYR A 69 6.01 4.77 4.85
CA TYR A 69 5.92 6.17 5.26
C TYR A 69 5.45 6.25 6.71
N ILE A 70 6.21 6.94 7.55
CA ILE A 70 5.80 7.33 8.90
C ILE A 70 5.23 8.76 8.82
N VAL A 71 3.94 8.89 9.07
CA VAL A 71 3.23 10.17 9.00
C VAL A 71 3.03 10.75 10.40
N PHE A 72 3.54 11.96 10.62
CA PHE A 72 3.32 12.74 11.83
C PHE A 72 2.21 13.76 11.54
N LEU A 73 1.12 13.69 12.30
CA LEU A 73 0.02 14.65 12.20
C LEU A 73 0.28 15.88 13.08
N LYS A 74 -0.29 17.01 12.68
CA LYS A 74 -0.29 18.24 13.49
C LYS A 74 -1.06 17.96 14.78
N THR A 75 -0.46 18.31 15.91
CA THR A 75 -1.17 18.45 17.17
C THR A 75 -2.04 19.71 17.13
N LYS A 76 -3.24 19.61 17.72
CA LYS A 76 -4.09 20.78 17.98
C LYS A 76 -3.49 21.67 19.06
#